data_AF-A0A1I6LLE1-F1
#
_entry.id   AF-A0A1I6LLE1-F1
#
_cell.length_a   1.000
_cell.length_b   1.000
_cell.length_c   1.000
_cell.angle_alpha   90.00
_cell.angle_beta   90.00
_cell.angle_gamma   90.00
#
_symmetry.space_group_name_H-M   'P 1'
#
loop_
_entity.id
_entity.type
_entity.pdbx_description
1 polymer ?
#
loop_
_entity_poly.entity_id
_entity_poly.type
_entity_poly.pdbx_seq_one_letter_code
_entity_poly.pdbx_strand_id
1 'polypeptide(L)'
;MAIGLMGVAGPNRLAPPGQMPPNTVALSEMMRELSARPGFTEAMLAELDKGGKKGPALLTPKLIDELRKRILGKDWESLDHFPGWTMQAINPTVRVIGHVAGKSETAEDMSAVHPGASPSAAQTSEHLDLGPYALDKPDTISLEKPSDLPGFTTDGLVSSLGAGVVRGDGPNDLAPEHAQSQRLAYVLNRLAANKLEGAELFTVSKSTTPDDVIRDLQSTGHEVTVTDSRYFANFGHLHYNGKDVMMPFYVNSQIMVPGTKRPLLVPVSHAEYEWHIRGPHVNADVSYYFGVDGKSEWRTMDTLDQPWVMKRDAHTYRGADAVEVTRLASALTVAYMHLHASHAALPFGGYYALGVCQDGVSAIEKKMTGKVTLFPNTADASFFTDARDAEINALMLAIPKDRDGKAPEPERIFGSLPTEDLEGISIPGLGADLVAVHTAWMDGSLKRTRTWKSTAAEVLLFSMGALLLVGAVRRARRMTR
;
A
#
# COMPACT_ATOMS: atom_id res chain seq x y z
N MET A 1 16.32 13.30 -40.87
CA MET A 1 15.29 12.27 -40.71
C MET A 1 14.79 12.35 -39.28
N ALA A 2 13.59 12.87 -39.08
CA ALA A 2 13.01 13.07 -37.75
C ALA A 2 12.48 11.73 -37.23
N ILE A 3 13.04 11.25 -36.13
CA ILE A 3 12.55 10.10 -35.38
C ILE A 3 11.38 10.60 -34.55
N GLY A 4 10.19 10.12 -34.87
CA GLY A 4 8.97 10.42 -34.13
C GLY A 4 9.03 9.80 -32.74
N LEU A 5 8.85 10.64 -31.72
CA LEU A 5 8.41 10.25 -30.39
C LEU A 5 7.12 9.44 -30.54
N MET A 6 7.20 8.12 -30.36
CA MET A 6 6.01 7.28 -30.23
C MET A 6 5.33 7.66 -28.92
N GLY A 7 4.10 8.13 -29.06
CA GLY A 7 3.31 8.75 -28.01
C GLY A 7 2.97 7.78 -26.89
N VAL A 8 3.10 8.32 -25.68
CA VAL A 8 2.37 7.94 -24.47
C VAL A 8 0.89 7.70 -24.82
N ALA A 9 0.32 6.63 -24.27
CA ALA A 9 -1.07 6.22 -24.45
C ALA A 9 -2.04 7.41 -24.48
N GLY A 10 -2.91 7.44 -25.49
CA GLY A 10 -3.90 8.49 -25.67
C GLY A 10 -4.88 8.57 -24.50
N PRO A 11 -5.57 9.71 -24.32
CA PRO A 11 -6.49 9.93 -23.22
C PRO A 11 -7.71 9.03 -23.41
N ASN A 12 -7.71 7.85 -22.79
CA ASN A 12 -8.95 7.16 -22.46
C ASN A 12 -9.82 8.19 -21.74
N ARG A 13 -10.98 8.52 -22.32
CA ARG A 13 -11.90 9.51 -21.78
C ARG A 13 -12.14 9.20 -20.31
N LEU A 14 -11.50 9.97 -19.43
CA LEU A 14 -11.85 10.03 -18.03
C LEU A 14 -13.35 10.31 -17.98
N ALA A 15 -14.08 9.54 -17.18
CA ALA A 15 -15.48 9.85 -16.93
C ALA A 15 -15.60 11.31 -16.45
N PRO A 16 -16.71 12.00 -16.74
CA PRO A 16 -16.95 13.31 -16.17
C PRO A 16 -16.76 13.29 -14.63
N PRO A 17 -16.29 14.38 -14.02
CA PRO A 17 -16.20 14.54 -12.57
C PRO A 17 -17.35 13.88 -11.80
N GLY A 18 -17.00 12.99 -10.86
CA GLY A 18 -17.96 12.27 -10.01
C GLY A 18 -18.75 11.14 -10.69
N GLN A 19 -18.41 10.75 -11.93
CA GLN A 19 -18.96 9.58 -12.60
C GLN A 19 -17.95 8.43 -12.63
N MET A 20 -18.44 7.20 -12.45
CA MET A 20 -17.63 6.01 -12.66
C MET A 20 -17.19 5.92 -14.13
N PRO A 21 -16.01 5.33 -14.42
CA PRO A 21 -15.60 5.06 -15.80
C PRO A 21 -16.67 4.24 -16.56
N PRO A 22 -16.84 4.44 -17.88
CA PRO A 22 -17.91 3.79 -18.67
C PRO A 22 -17.91 2.23 -18.67
N ASN A 23 -16.88 1.58 -18.13
CA ASN A 23 -16.77 0.13 -17.98
C ASN A 23 -16.61 -0.33 -16.52
N THR A 24 -17.13 0.44 -15.56
CA THR A 24 -16.99 0.14 -14.14
C THR A 24 -18.35 -0.01 -13.45
N VAL A 25 -18.47 -0.97 -12.55
CA VAL A 25 -19.62 -1.16 -11.66
C VAL A 25 -19.20 -1.05 -10.20
N ALA A 26 -20.12 -0.62 -9.34
CA ALA A 26 -19.88 -0.64 -7.90
C ALA A 26 -19.89 -2.08 -7.36
N LEU A 27 -19.13 -2.35 -6.30
CA LEU A 27 -19.17 -3.63 -5.60
C LEU A 27 -20.60 -3.99 -5.17
N SER A 28 -21.38 -3.01 -4.70
CA SER A 28 -22.76 -3.23 -4.29
C SER A 28 -23.71 -3.58 -5.43
N GLU A 29 -23.43 -3.15 -6.66
CA GLU A 29 -24.22 -3.52 -7.84
C GLU A 29 -24.03 -5.01 -8.14
N MET A 30 -22.76 -5.44 -8.25
CA MET A 30 -22.41 -6.85 -8.44
C MET A 30 -22.99 -7.71 -7.31
N MET A 31 -22.79 -7.32 -6.05
CA MET A 31 -23.22 -8.13 -4.91
C MET A 31 -24.74 -8.22 -4.78
N ARG A 32 -25.48 -7.18 -5.15
CA ARG A 32 -26.95 -7.21 -5.12
C ARG A 32 -27.54 -8.23 -6.09
N GLU A 33 -26.91 -8.43 -7.24
CA GLU A 33 -27.33 -9.48 -8.18
C GLU A 33 -26.89 -10.87 -7.70
N LEU A 34 -25.65 -10.99 -7.23
CA LEU A 34 -25.03 -12.29 -7.03
C LEU A 34 -25.25 -12.88 -5.63
N SER A 35 -25.53 -12.06 -4.60
CA SER A 35 -25.71 -12.56 -3.22
C SER A 35 -26.94 -13.44 -3.05
N ALA A 36 -27.90 -13.38 -3.98
CA ALA A 36 -29.08 -14.26 -3.99
C ALA A 36 -28.79 -15.65 -4.55
N ARG A 37 -27.64 -15.84 -5.22
CA ARG A 37 -27.25 -17.13 -5.80
C ARG A 37 -26.66 -18.02 -4.69
N PRO A 38 -27.22 -19.23 -4.45
CA PRO A 38 -26.73 -20.10 -3.40
C PRO A 38 -25.23 -20.39 -3.52
N GLY A 39 -24.48 -20.15 -2.43
CA GLY A 39 -23.05 -20.45 -2.33
C GLY A 39 -22.09 -19.43 -2.97
N PHE A 40 -22.58 -18.42 -3.69
CA PHE A 40 -21.70 -17.43 -4.34
C PHE A 40 -20.98 -16.55 -3.31
N THR A 41 -21.69 -16.02 -2.32
CA THR A 41 -21.10 -15.17 -1.28
C THR A 41 -20.00 -15.92 -0.53
N GLU A 42 -20.23 -17.19 -0.20
CA GLU A 42 -19.26 -18.05 0.46
C GLU A 42 -18.05 -18.33 -0.45
N ALA A 43 -18.26 -18.58 -1.74
CA ALA A 43 -17.18 -18.79 -2.71
C ALA A 43 -16.31 -17.52 -2.88
N MET A 44 -16.94 -16.35 -2.97
CA MET A 44 -16.23 -15.07 -3.07
C MET A 44 -15.46 -14.76 -1.78
N LEU A 45 -16.08 -14.90 -0.61
CA LEU A 45 -15.41 -14.70 0.67
C LEU A 45 -14.28 -15.72 0.86
N ALA A 46 -14.49 -16.97 0.47
CA ALA A 46 -13.46 -17.98 0.47
C ALA A 46 -12.34 -17.63 -0.51
N GLU A 47 -12.61 -16.99 -1.64
CA GLU A 47 -11.54 -16.53 -2.55
C GLU A 47 -10.73 -15.37 -1.96
N LEU A 48 -11.40 -14.41 -1.33
CA LEU A 48 -10.75 -13.32 -0.60
C LEU A 48 -9.89 -13.87 0.54
N ASP A 49 -10.31 -14.98 1.16
CA ASP A 49 -9.61 -15.68 2.24
C ASP A 49 -8.56 -16.70 1.77
N LYS A 50 -8.74 -17.34 0.60
CA LYS A 50 -7.87 -18.38 0.00
C LYS A 50 -6.47 -17.88 -0.28
N GLY A 51 -6.29 -16.57 -0.37
CA GLY A 51 -4.96 -15.97 -0.42
C GLY A 51 -4.12 -16.30 0.82
N GLY A 52 -4.70 -16.76 1.92
CA GLY A 52 -3.97 -17.12 3.13
C GLY A 52 -3.08 -15.96 3.61
N LYS A 53 -1.85 -16.26 4.03
CA LYS A 53 -0.82 -15.25 4.36
C LYS A 53 -0.40 -14.36 3.16
N LYS A 54 -0.93 -14.58 1.95
CA LYS A 54 -0.44 -14.05 0.66
C LYS A 54 -1.54 -13.44 -0.24
N GLY A 55 -2.75 -13.19 0.29
CA GLY A 55 -3.86 -12.64 -0.49
C GLY A 55 -3.85 -11.12 -0.62
N PRO A 56 -4.21 -10.53 -1.78
CA PRO A 56 -4.30 -9.07 -1.96
C PRO A 56 -5.40 -8.36 -1.15
N ALA A 57 -6.38 -9.11 -0.63
CA ALA A 57 -7.44 -8.57 0.21
C ALA A 57 -7.19 -8.94 1.67
N LEU A 58 -6.29 -8.23 2.36
CA LEU A 58 -6.04 -8.44 3.79
C LEU A 58 -7.15 -7.85 4.67
N LEU A 59 -8.35 -8.38 4.47
CA LEU A 59 -9.44 -8.28 5.41
C LEU A 59 -9.14 -9.24 6.55
N THR A 60 -8.76 -8.71 7.71
CA THR A 60 -8.72 -9.51 8.95
C THR A 60 -10.03 -10.28 9.14
N PRO A 61 -10.10 -11.40 9.89
CA PRO A 61 -11.32 -12.17 10.08
C PRO A 61 -12.52 -11.31 10.55
N LYS A 62 -12.25 -10.29 11.38
CA LYS A 62 -13.28 -9.31 11.79
C LYS A 62 -13.77 -8.47 10.61
N LEU A 63 -12.89 -8.02 9.71
CA LEU A 63 -13.27 -7.30 8.50
C LEU A 63 -14.04 -8.21 7.54
N ILE A 64 -13.66 -9.48 7.39
CA ILE A 64 -14.43 -10.47 6.60
C ILE A 64 -15.83 -10.66 7.17
N ASP A 65 -15.95 -10.83 8.49
CA ASP A 65 -17.25 -10.96 9.16
C ASP A 65 -18.12 -9.71 8.96
N GLU A 66 -17.52 -8.53 9.03
CA GLU A 66 -18.20 -7.26 8.81
C GLU A 66 -18.60 -7.03 7.34
N LEU A 67 -17.79 -7.47 6.39
CA LEU A 67 -18.13 -7.50 4.97
C LEU A 67 -19.32 -8.45 4.74
N ARG A 68 -19.25 -9.68 5.29
CA ARG A 68 -20.33 -10.67 5.22
C ARG A 68 -21.63 -10.12 5.79
N LYS A 69 -21.61 -9.48 6.96
CA LYS A 69 -22.80 -8.87 7.59
C LYS A 69 -23.46 -7.84 6.68
N ARG A 70 -22.68 -6.98 6.01
CA ARG A 70 -23.22 -5.98 5.08
C ARG A 70 -23.87 -6.62 3.86
N ILE A 71 -23.20 -7.61 3.25
CA ILE A 71 -23.74 -8.36 2.10
C ILE A 71 -25.04 -9.07 2.47
N LEU A 72 -25.06 -9.85 3.55
CA LEU A 72 -26.23 -10.61 3.97
C LEU A 72 -27.35 -9.72 4.49
N GLY A 73 -27.00 -8.61 5.15
CA GLY A 73 -27.91 -7.57 5.62
C GLY A 73 -28.43 -6.66 4.50
N LYS A 74 -27.93 -6.80 3.26
CA LYS A 74 -28.27 -5.97 2.09
C LYS A 74 -27.98 -4.48 2.30
N ASP A 75 -26.96 -4.16 3.09
CA ASP A 75 -26.48 -2.81 3.36
C ASP A 75 -25.55 -2.35 2.22
N TRP A 76 -26.15 -2.11 1.06
CA TRP A 76 -25.44 -1.84 -0.20
C TRP A 76 -24.69 -0.51 -0.18
N GLU A 77 -25.24 0.51 0.46
CA GLU A 77 -24.58 1.81 0.59
C GLU A 77 -23.30 1.69 1.43
N SER A 78 -23.35 1.01 2.58
CA SER A 78 -22.16 0.83 3.41
C SER A 78 -21.12 -0.10 2.80
N LEU A 79 -21.53 -0.97 1.85
CA LEU A 79 -20.61 -1.85 1.14
C LEU A 79 -19.69 -1.06 0.19
N ASP A 80 -20.22 -0.05 -0.49
CA ASP A 80 -19.44 0.82 -1.38
C ASP A 80 -18.55 1.82 -0.61
N HIS A 81 -18.62 1.83 0.72
CA HIS A 81 -17.79 2.63 1.63
C HIS A 81 -16.99 1.77 2.62
N PHE A 82 -16.83 0.48 2.33
CA PHE A 82 -16.21 -0.47 3.24
C PHE A 82 -14.67 -0.29 3.37
N PRO A 83 -14.07 -0.48 4.57
CA PRO A 83 -14.75 -0.65 5.85
C PRO A 83 -15.21 0.67 6.48
N GLY A 84 -14.64 1.80 6.07
CA GLY A 84 -14.98 3.12 6.60
C GLY A 84 -14.52 3.32 8.06
N TRP A 85 -13.53 2.55 8.49
CA TRP A 85 -13.02 2.54 9.86
C TRP A 85 -11.83 3.48 10.03
N THR A 86 -11.58 3.94 11.26
CA THR A 86 -10.32 4.63 11.56
C THR A 86 -9.15 3.64 11.56
N MET A 87 -7.93 4.10 11.30
CA MET A 87 -6.74 3.26 11.40
C MET A 87 -6.58 2.60 12.77
N GLN A 88 -6.96 3.30 13.83
CA GLN A 88 -6.98 2.74 15.18
C GLN A 88 -7.96 1.56 15.31
N ALA A 89 -9.12 1.59 14.65
CA ALA A 89 -10.10 0.50 14.71
C ALA A 89 -9.67 -0.72 13.89
N ILE A 90 -8.84 -0.52 12.86
CA ILE A 90 -8.24 -1.59 12.04
C ILE A 90 -7.07 -2.26 12.80
N ASN A 91 -6.33 -1.54 13.64
CA ASN A 91 -5.10 -2.05 14.26
C ASN A 91 -5.27 -3.29 15.19
N PRO A 92 -6.27 -3.38 16.10
CA PRO A 92 -6.44 -4.55 16.97
C PRO A 92 -6.75 -5.85 16.22
N THR A 93 -7.37 -5.77 15.04
CA THR A 93 -7.72 -6.98 14.29
C THR A 93 -6.48 -7.66 13.71
N VAL A 94 -5.40 -6.92 13.48
CA VAL A 94 -4.11 -7.46 13.06
C VAL A 94 -3.36 -8.07 14.26
N ARG A 95 -3.38 -7.41 15.43
CA ARG A 95 -2.68 -7.88 16.64
C ARG A 95 -3.25 -9.19 17.21
N VAL A 96 -4.58 -9.37 17.18
CA VAL A 96 -5.22 -10.61 17.67
C VAL A 96 -4.84 -11.82 16.81
N ILE A 97 -4.70 -11.66 15.48
CA ILE A 97 -4.22 -12.74 14.61
C ILE A 97 -2.78 -13.10 14.95
N GLY A 98 -1.92 -12.10 15.22
CA GLY A 98 -0.53 -12.35 15.63
C GLY A 98 -0.43 -13.19 16.91
N HIS A 99 -1.27 -12.94 17.91
CA HIS A 99 -1.27 -13.73 19.15
C HIS A 99 -1.87 -15.14 19.02
N VAL A 100 -2.75 -15.38 18.04
CA VAL A 100 -3.37 -16.70 17.81
C VAL A 100 -2.53 -17.54 16.86
N ALA A 101 -1.96 -16.94 15.82
CA ALA A 101 -1.08 -17.59 14.84
C ALA A 101 0.37 -17.75 15.34
N GLY A 102 0.80 -16.90 16.29
CA GLY A 102 2.13 -16.92 16.88
C GLY A 102 2.40 -18.05 17.88
N LYS A 103 1.38 -18.82 18.28
CA LYS A 103 1.53 -20.01 19.17
C LYS A 103 2.11 -21.23 18.45
N SER A 104 3.08 -21.03 17.58
CA SER A 104 3.96 -22.08 17.11
C SER A 104 5.15 -22.08 18.06
N GLU A 105 5.22 -23.01 19.03
CA GLU A 105 6.34 -23.11 19.98
C GLU A 105 7.71 -23.03 19.27
N THR A 106 7.82 -23.65 18.09
CA THR A 106 9.02 -23.62 17.25
C THR A 106 9.43 -22.24 16.73
N ALA A 107 8.50 -21.31 16.48
CA ALA A 107 8.80 -19.98 15.95
C ALA A 107 9.20 -19.01 17.07
N GLU A 108 8.57 -19.15 18.25
CA GLU A 108 8.95 -18.41 19.46
C GLU A 108 10.33 -18.87 19.98
N ASP A 109 10.60 -20.18 19.96
CA ASP A 109 11.91 -20.72 20.36
C ASP A 109 13.03 -20.26 19.42
N MET A 110 12.81 -20.22 18.10
CA MET A 110 13.84 -19.77 17.15
C MET A 110 14.18 -18.27 17.28
N SER A 111 13.17 -17.43 17.54
CA SER A 111 13.36 -15.97 17.66
C SER A 111 13.93 -15.56 19.02
N ALA A 112 13.64 -16.30 20.08
CA ALA A 112 14.21 -16.07 21.42
C ALA A 112 15.68 -16.50 21.52
N VAL A 113 16.12 -17.49 20.74
CA VAL A 113 17.46 -18.08 20.88
C VAL A 113 18.55 -17.29 20.12
N HIS A 114 18.21 -16.53 19.07
CA HIS A 114 19.17 -15.74 18.30
C HIS A 114 18.64 -14.37 17.81
N PRO A 115 18.46 -13.38 18.70
CA PRO A 115 18.14 -12.02 18.28
C PRO A 115 19.27 -11.47 17.38
N GLY A 116 18.91 -11.11 16.14
CA GLY A 116 19.86 -10.63 15.13
C GLY A 116 20.41 -11.71 14.19
N ALA A 117 19.91 -12.95 14.23
CA ALA A 117 20.25 -13.94 13.21
C ALA A 117 19.88 -13.44 11.80
N SER A 118 20.76 -13.69 10.84
CA SER A 118 20.48 -13.46 9.43
C SER A 118 19.50 -14.51 8.89
N PRO A 119 18.62 -14.16 7.94
CA PRO A 119 17.68 -15.12 7.36
C PRO A 119 18.42 -16.24 6.65
N SER A 120 17.93 -17.47 6.79
CA SER A 120 18.39 -18.58 5.95
C SER A 120 18.01 -18.35 4.47
N ALA A 121 18.65 -19.07 3.55
CA ALA A 121 18.30 -19.02 2.13
C ALA A 121 16.82 -19.37 1.89
N ALA A 122 16.27 -20.34 2.62
CA ALA A 122 14.86 -20.72 2.53
C ALA A 122 13.91 -19.59 2.99
N GLN A 123 14.24 -18.92 4.09
CA GLN A 123 13.47 -17.75 4.57
C GLN A 123 13.58 -16.58 3.58
N THR A 124 14.76 -16.35 3.01
CA THR A 124 14.96 -15.30 2.01
C THR A 124 14.07 -15.55 0.79
N SER A 125 14.04 -16.77 0.23
CA SER A 125 13.19 -17.09 -0.91
C SER A 125 11.69 -17.04 -0.63
N GLU A 126 11.26 -17.07 0.63
CA GLU A 126 9.85 -16.86 0.99
C GLU A 126 9.44 -15.38 0.84
N HIS A 127 10.37 -14.47 1.17
CA HIS A 127 10.11 -13.03 1.27
C HIS A 127 10.79 -12.18 0.20
N LEU A 128 11.56 -12.79 -0.70
CA LEU A 128 12.26 -12.12 -1.78
C LEU A 128 12.35 -13.04 -3.00
N ASP A 129 11.81 -12.59 -4.13
CA ASP A 129 11.85 -13.33 -5.39
C ASP A 129 13.18 -13.05 -6.12
N LEU A 130 14.03 -14.08 -6.09
CA LEU A 130 15.35 -14.08 -6.74
C LEU A 130 15.30 -14.73 -8.14
N GLY A 131 14.15 -15.24 -8.57
CA GLY A 131 14.00 -16.00 -9.80
C GLY A 131 15.00 -17.17 -9.89
N PRO A 132 15.79 -17.27 -10.97
CA PRO A 132 16.76 -18.35 -11.13
C PRO A 132 18.07 -18.16 -10.33
N TYR A 133 18.27 -17.01 -9.66
CA TYR A 133 19.54 -16.64 -9.06
C TYR A 133 19.63 -17.08 -7.59
N ALA A 134 20.31 -18.20 -7.34
CA ALA A 134 20.45 -18.73 -5.99
C ALA A 134 21.27 -17.80 -5.06
N LEU A 135 20.90 -17.76 -3.79
CA LEU A 135 21.61 -16.94 -2.79
C LEU A 135 22.97 -17.54 -2.41
N ASP A 136 23.09 -18.86 -2.41
CA ASP A 136 24.24 -19.65 -1.99
C ASP A 136 25.22 -19.97 -3.14
N LYS A 137 25.06 -19.32 -4.29
CA LYS A 137 25.94 -19.49 -5.45
C LYS A 137 26.41 -18.14 -5.96
N PRO A 138 27.72 -17.98 -6.24
CA PRO A 138 28.18 -16.81 -6.95
C PRO A 138 27.72 -16.90 -8.40
N ASP A 139 27.35 -15.77 -8.97
CA ASP A 139 26.97 -15.70 -10.40
C ASP A 139 27.35 -14.33 -10.96
N THR A 140 27.55 -14.29 -12.27
CA THR A 140 27.87 -13.07 -13.00
C THR A 140 27.07 -13.07 -14.29
N ILE A 141 26.13 -12.13 -14.38
CA ILE A 141 25.28 -11.99 -15.55
C ILE A 141 25.58 -10.71 -16.32
N SER A 142 25.05 -10.60 -17.54
CA SER A 142 25.17 -9.41 -18.38
C SER A 142 23.80 -9.03 -18.93
N LEU A 143 23.38 -7.78 -18.72
CA LEU A 143 22.12 -7.24 -19.26
C LEU A 143 22.21 -6.81 -20.74
N GLU A 144 23.36 -7.03 -21.39
CA GLU A 144 23.62 -6.60 -22.78
C GLU A 144 22.80 -7.39 -23.82
N LYS A 145 22.34 -8.59 -23.45
CA LYS A 145 21.53 -9.46 -24.30
C LYS A 145 20.07 -9.42 -23.83
N PRO A 146 19.10 -9.53 -24.75
CA PRO A 146 17.69 -9.71 -24.38
C PRO A 146 17.50 -10.87 -23.40
N SER A 147 16.52 -10.73 -22.51
CA SER A 147 16.09 -11.80 -21.60
C SER A 147 15.60 -13.04 -22.36
N ASP A 148 15.93 -14.21 -21.81
CA ASP A 148 15.42 -15.53 -22.24
C ASP A 148 14.31 -16.06 -21.32
N LEU A 149 13.90 -15.27 -20.32
CA LEU A 149 12.75 -15.59 -19.48
C LEU A 149 11.46 -15.68 -20.33
N PRO A 150 10.48 -16.49 -19.90
CA PRO A 150 9.18 -16.53 -20.56
C PRO A 150 8.51 -15.15 -20.57
N GLY A 151 7.66 -14.92 -21.57
CA GLY A 151 6.81 -13.73 -21.63
C GLY A 151 5.65 -13.78 -20.62
N PHE A 152 4.87 -12.70 -20.57
CA PHE A 152 3.73 -12.57 -19.67
C PHE A 152 2.74 -13.73 -19.81
N THR A 153 2.23 -14.22 -18.68
CA THR A 153 1.15 -15.21 -18.61
C THR A 153 0.11 -14.80 -17.58
N THR A 154 -1.16 -15.11 -17.84
CA THR A 154 -2.25 -14.95 -16.87
C THR A 154 -2.40 -16.16 -15.95
N ASP A 155 -1.61 -17.22 -16.15
CA ASP A 155 -1.69 -18.46 -15.37
C ASP A 155 -1.41 -18.18 -13.90
N GLY A 156 -2.38 -18.51 -13.03
CA GLY A 156 -2.30 -18.26 -11.60
C GLY A 156 -2.54 -16.80 -11.17
N LEU A 157 -2.57 -15.85 -12.12
CA LEU A 157 -2.93 -14.46 -11.87
C LEU A 157 -4.44 -14.24 -11.99
N VAL A 158 -5.08 -14.87 -12.98
CA VAL A 158 -6.50 -14.67 -13.28
C VAL A 158 -7.29 -15.93 -12.91
N SER A 159 -8.29 -15.78 -12.05
CA SER A 159 -9.17 -16.87 -11.61
C SER A 159 -10.64 -16.56 -11.84
N SER A 160 -11.40 -17.54 -12.35
CA SER A 160 -12.86 -17.44 -12.45
C SER A 160 -13.51 -17.82 -11.13
N LEU A 161 -14.38 -16.95 -10.61
CA LEU A 161 -15.17 -17.20 -9.40
C LEU A 161 -16.59 -17.69 -9.72
N GLY A 162 -16.86 -17.92 -11.01
CA GLY A 162 -18.19 -18.27 -11.52
C GLY A 162 -19.11 -17.05 -11.64
N ALA A 163 -20.32 -17.28 -12.16
CA ALA A 163 -21.37 -16.25 -12.27
C ALA A 163 -20.98 -14.98 -13.07
N GLY A 164 -19.96 -15.08 -13.94
CA GLY A 164 -19.43 -13.94 -14.70
C GLY A 164 -18.41 -13.10 -13.94
N VAL A 165 -17.97 -13.56 -12.75
CA VAL A 165 -16.95 -12.90 -11.94
C VAL A 165 -15.58 -13.51 -12.19
N VAL A 166 -14.61 -12.65 -12.46
CA VAL A 166 -13.19 -12.98 -12.59
C VAL A 166 -12.40 -12.14 -11.59
N ARG A 167 -11.34 -12.71 -11.04
CA ARG A 167 -10.39 -12.03 -10.17
C ARG A 167 -9.02 -12.02 -10.82
N GLY A 168 -8.29 -10.93 -10.65
CA GLY A 168 -6.99 -10.67 -11.27
C GLY A 168 -7.14 -9.89 -12.57
N ASP A 169 -6.05 -9.28 -12.99
CA ASP A 169 -6.02 -8.43 -14.17
C ASP A 169 -5.21 -9.08 -15.30
N GLY A 170 -5.63 -8.79 -16.53
CA GLY A 170 -4.94 -9.22 -17.74
C GLY A 170 -3.68 -8.39 -18.03
N PRO A 171 -3.05 -8.61 -19.20
CA PRO A 171 -1.88 -7.85 -19.61
C PRO A 171 -2.23 -6.38 -19.88
N ASN A 172 -1.28 -5.48 -19.61
CA ASN A 172 -1.30 -4.09 -20.08
C ASN A 172 -0.32 -3.87 -21.25
N ASP A 173 -0.09 -2.61 -21.62
CA ASP A 173 0.80 -2.22 -22.73
C ASP A 173 2.28 -2.55 -22.48
N LEU A 174 2.68 -2.86 -21.24
CA LEU A 174 4.03 -3.25 -20.85
C LEU A 174 4.25 -4.78 -20.88
N ALA A 175 3.19 -5.59 -21.02
CA ALA A 175 3.30 -7.05 -21.07
C ALA A 175 4.27 -7.58 -22.16
N PRO A 176 4.45 -6.94 -23.33
CA PRO A 176 5.49 -7.35 -24.28
C PRO A 176 6.93 -7.25 -23.72
N GLU A 177 7.16 -6.41 -22.71
CA GLU A 177 8.46 -6.22 -22.05
C GLU A 177 8.65 -7.12 -20.82
N HIS A 178 7.64 -7.94 -20.46
CA HIS A 178 7.62 -8.77 -19.24
C HIS A 178 8.92 -9.53 -18.99
N ALA A 179 9.44 -10.26 -19.98
CA ALA A 179 10.65 -11.06 -19.80
C ALA A 179 11.86 -10.21 -19.38
N GLN A 180 11.97 -8.99 -19.90
CA GLN A 180 13.06 -8.07 -19.57
C GLN A 180 12.84 -7.39 -18.21
N SER A 181 11.60 -6.96 -17.92
CA SER A 181 11.20 -6.40 -16.63
C SER A 181 11.38 -7.41 -15.49
N GLN A 182 10.94 -8.64 -15.69
CA GLN A 182 11.07 -9.74 -14.72
C GLN A 182 12.54 -10.03 -14.43
N ARG A 183 13.36 -10.07 -15.48
CA ARG A 183 14.81 -10.24 -15.33
C ARG A 183 15.43 -9.11 -14.54
N LEU A 184 15.08 -7.86 -14.84
CA LEU A 184 15.57 -6.71 -14.10
C LEU A 184 15.15 -6.78 -12.62
N ALA A 185 13.89 -7.10 -12.32
CA ALA A 185 13.40 -7.27 -10.96
C ALA A 185 14.21 -8.32 -10.18
N TYR A 186 14.41 -9.52 -10.75
CA TYR A 186 15.22 -10.58 -10.14
C TYR A 186 16.66 -10.13 -9.88
N VAL A 187 17.25 -9.40 -10.81
CA VAL A 187 18.61 -8.89 -10.71
C VAL A 187 18.74 -7.87 -9.58
N LEU A 188 17.83 -6.90 -9.50
CA LEU A 188 17.87 -5.88 -8.44
C LEU A 188 17.61 -6.51 -7.06
N ASN A 189 16.66 -7.45 -6.97
CA ASN A 189 16.42 -8.23 -5.75
C ASN A 189 17.67 -9.00 -5.32
N ARG A 190 18.31 -9.72 -6.26
CA ARG A 190 19.50 -10.54 -5.97
C ARG A 190 20.73 -9.70 -5.62
N LEU A 191 20.92 -8.55 -6.27
CA LEU A 191 22.00 -7.61 -5.93
C LEU A 191 21.77 -6.97 -4.56
N ALA A 192 20.53 -6.63 -4.19
CA ALA A 192 20.24 -6.17 -2.83
C ALA A 192 20.60 -7.25 -1.80
N ALA A 193 20.27 -8.50 -2.11
CA ALA A 193 20.56 -9.65 -1.25
C ALA A 193 22.06 -9.95 -1.07
N ASN A 194 22.98 -9.37 -1.85
CA ASN A 194 24.43 -9.49 -1.62
C ASN A 194 24.86 -8.98 -0.24
N LYS A 195 24.06 -8.12 0.41
CA LYS A 195 24.34 -7.59 1.75
C LYS A 195 23.89 -8.54 2.87
N LEU A 196 23.17 -9.61 2.56
CA LEU A 196 22.75 -10.60 3.55
C LEU A 196 23.92 -11.52 3.90
N GLU A 197 24.01 -11.90 5.17
CA GLU A 197 25.02 -12.86 5.62
C GLU A 197 24.82 -14.23 4.95
N GLY A 198 25.91 -14.84 4.51
CA GLY A 198 25.86 -16.13 3.82
C GLY A 198 25.43 -16.06 2.35
N ALA A 199 25.14 -14.86 1.82
CA ALA A 199 24.95 -14.68 0.39
C ALA A 199 26.30 -14.74 -0.33
N GLU A 200 26.38 -15.58 -1.36
CA GLU A 200 27.51 -15.56 -2.30
C GLU A 200 27.42 -14.36 -3.23
N LEU A 201 28.56 -13.91 -3.75
CA LEU A 201 28.62 -12.69 -4.55
C LEU A 201 27.91 -12.86 -5.91
N PHE A 202 26.86 -12.08 -6.12
CA PHE A 202 26.21 -11.92 -7.42
C PHE A 202 26.63 -10.60 -8.08
N THR A 203 26.96 -10.63 -9.37
CA THR A 203 27.35 -9.40 -10.09
C THR A 203 26.64 -9.26 -11.43
N VAL A 204 26.45 -8.01 -11.84
CA VAL A 204 26.03 -7.66 -13.20
C VAL A 204 27.17 -6.91 -13.85
N SER A 205 27.87 -7.55 -14.77
CA SER A 205 29.15 -7.04 -15.29
C SER A 205 30.16 -6.76 -14.15
N LYS A 206 30.25 -5.51 -13.67
CA LYS A 206 31.10 -5.10 -12.53
C LYS A 206 30.29 -4.56 -11.35
N SER A 207 28.99 -4.35 -11.52
CA SER A 207 28.09 -3.86 -10.49
C SER A 207 27.78 -4.95 -9.47
N THR A 208 27.83 -4.59 -8.19
CA THR A 208 27.53 -5.50 -7.06
C THR A 208 26.32 -5.04 -6.23
N THR A 209 25.76 -3.88 -6.55
CA THR A 209 24.57 -3.31 -5.91
C THR A 209 23.54 -2.88 -6.95
N PRO A 210 22.24 -2.76 -6.58
CA PRO A 210 21.22 -2.20 -7.46
C PRO A 210 21.56 -0.80 -7.97
N ASP A 211 22.08 0.08 -7.10
CA ASP A 211 22.42 1.46 -7.48
C ASP A 211 23.66 1.56 -8.38
N ASP A 212 24.61 0.60 -8.29
CA ASP A 212 25.67 0.46 -9.29
C ASP A 212 25.12 0.12 -10.67
N VAL A 213 24.16 -0.82 -10.77
CA VAL A 213 23.54 -1.18 -12.06
C VAL A 213 22.85 0.03 -12.68
N ILE A 214 22.13 0.83 -11.88
CA ILE A 214 21.49 2.04 -12.39
C ILE A 214 22.53 3.06 -12.88
N ARG A 215 23.66 3.25 -12.16
CA ARG A 215 24.78 4.09 -12.63
C ARG A 215 25.39 3.57 -13.92
N ASP A 216 25.61 2.26 -14.03
CA ASP A 216 26.19 1.62 -15.21
C ASP A 216 25.27 1.78 -16.42
N LEU A 217 23.95 1.57 -16.26
CA LEU A 217 22.96 1.81 -17.30
C LEU A 217 22.94 3.27 -17.76
N GLN A 218 22.94 4.23 -16.83
CA GLN A 218 23.04 5.65 -17.16
C GLN A 218 24.34 5.98 -17.92
N SER A 219 25.49 5.40 -17.52
CA SER A 219 26.79 5.64 -18.16
C SER A 219 26.89 5.08 -19.58
N THR A 220 26.07 4.07 -19.89
CA THR A 220 25.99 3.43 -21.22
C THR A 220 24.92 4.06 -22.11
N GLY A 221 24.34 5.18 -21.69
CA GLY A 221 23.39 5.96 -22.49
C GLY A 221 21.93 5.55 -22.33
N HIS A 222 21.58 4.78 -21.30
CA HIS A 222 20.17 4.54 -20.95
C HIS A 222 19.59 5.77 -20.24
N GLU A 223 18.35 6.09 -20.55
CA GLU A 223 17.52 6.95 -19.73
C GLU A 223 16.95 6.10 -18.59
N VAL A 224 17.22 6.52 -17.35
CA VAL A 224 16.62 5.94 -16.15
C VAL A 224 15.87 7.02 -15.41
N THR A 225 14.57 6.81 -15.26
CA THR A 225 13.68 7.64 -14.46
C THR A 225 13.06 6.80 -13.36
N VAL A 226 12.92 7.37 -12.16
CA VAL A 226 12.18 6.75 -11.05
C VAL A 226 11.03 7.66 -10.63
N THR A 227 9.79 7.18 -10.57
CA THR A 227 8.64 7.98 -10.12
C THR A 227 8.13 7.51 -8.77
N ASP A 228 7.69 8.44 -7.89
CA ASP A 228 6.83 8.15 -6.73
C ASP A 228 5.39 8.13 -7.24
N SER A 229 4.88 6.95 -7.56
CA SER A 229 3.59 6.76 -8.20
C SER A 229 2.50 6.44 -7.18
N ARG A 230 1.33 7.05 -7.36
CA ARG A 230 0.19 6.96 -6.42
C ARG A 230 -1.10 6.59 -7.14
N TYR A 231 -1.79 5.64 -6.56
CA TYR A 231 -3.03 5.03 -7.05
C TYR A 231 -4.04 4.97 -5.91
N PHE A 232 -5.33 4.85 -6.21
CA PHE A 232 -6.25 4.26 -5.24
C PHE A 232 -6.00 2.75 -5.16
N ALA A 233 -5.86 2.23 -3.94
CA ALA A 233 -5.65 0.80 -3.76
C ALA A 233 -6.92 0.02 -4.13
N ASN A 234 -6.77 -0.96 -5.03
CA ASN A 234 -7.81 -1.91 -5.41
C ASN A 234 -7.57 -3.23 -4.67
N PHE A 235 -8.49 -3.61 -3.80
CA PHE A 235 -8.33 -4.85 -3.01
C PHE A 235 -9.02 -6.05 -3.66
N GLY A 236 -9.93 -5.80 -4.59
CA GLY A 236 -10.71 -6.84 -5.24
C GLY A 236 -9.99 -7.41 -6.45
N HIS A 237 -9.44 -6.53 -7.30
CA HIS A 237 -9.05 -6.86 -8.68
C HIS A 237 -10.15 -7.69 -9.37
N LEU A 238 -11.41 -7.28 -9.15
CA LEU A 238 -12.58 -8.03 -9.59
C LEU A 238 -13.09 -7.46 -10.91
N HIS A 239 -13.59 -8.35 -11.74
CA HIS A 239 -14.26 -8.10 -13.00
C HIS A 239 -15.61 -8.81 -12.99
N TYR A 240 -16.67 -8.13 -13.41
CA TYR A 240 -18.02 -8.69 -13.47
C TYR A 240 -18.65 -8.46 -14.85
N ASN A 241 -18.89 -9.55 -15.58
CA ASN A 241 -19.40 -9.53 -16.96
C ASN A 241 -18.56 -8.62 -17.89
N GLY A 242 -17.23 -8.65 -17.72
CA GLY A 242 -16.28 -7.84 -18.49
C GLY A 242 -16.15 -6.37 -18.05
N LYS A 243 -16.80 -5.98 -16.94
CA LYS A 243 -16.68 -4.65 -16.32
C LYS A 243 -15.79 -4.70 -15.10
N ASP A 244 -15.01 -3.65 -14.88
CA ASP A 244 -14.21 -3.48 -13.66
C ASP A 244 -15.14 -3.31 -12.45
N VAL A 245 -14.80 -3.93 -11.33
CA VAL A 245 -15.54 -3.75 -10.08
C VAL A 245 -14.77 -2.79 -9.19
N MET A 246 -15.38 -1.63 -8.92
CA MET A 246 -14.83 -0.64 -8.00
C MET A 246 -14.88 -1.18 -6.56
N MET A 247 -13.71 -1.52 -6.02
CA MET A 247 -13.53 -2.04 -4.66
C MET A 247 -12.39 -1.33 -3.91
N PRO A 248 -12.51 -0.01 -3.67
CA PRO A 248 -11.60 0.71 -2.79
C PRO A 248 -11.71 0.23 -1.34
N PHE A 249 -10.65 0.39 -0.57
CA PHE A 249 -10.67 0.22 0.89
C PHE A 249 -10.70 1.58 1.56
N TYR A 250 -11.80 1.92 2.21
CA TYR A 250 -11.97 3.22 2.83
C TYR A 250 -11.46 3.28 4.26
N VAL A 251 -10.75 4.37 4.56
CA VAL A 251 -10.38 4.78 5.91
C VAL A 251 -11.06 6.07 6.30
N ASN A 252 -11.46 6.14 7.57
CA ASN A 252 -12.01 7.35 8.16
C ASN A 252 -10.87 8.30 8.54
N SER A 253 -10.81 9.44 7.85
CA SER A 253 -9.81 10.49 8.04
C SER A 253 -9.95 11.29 9.34
N GLN A 254 -11.05 11.10 10.08
CA GLN A 254 -11.44 11.91 11.23
C GLN A 254 -11.65 13.40 10.91
N ILE A 255 -11.84 13.74 9.63
CA ILE A 255 -12.23 15.06 9.16
C ILE A 255 -13.73 15.05 8.87
N MET A 256 -14.45 16.09 9.25
CA MET A 256 -15.88 16.23 8.91
C MET A 256 -16.04 16.80 7.51
N VAL A 257 -16.95 16.23 6.72
CA VAL A 257 -17.36 16.88 5.46
C VAL A 257 -18.22 18.11 5.78
N PRO A 258 -17.84 19.32 5.33
CA PRO A 258 -18.60 20.54 5.62
C PRO A 258 -20.08 20.42 5.27
N GLY A 259 -20.94 21.01 6.11
CA GLY A 259 -22.40 20.93 5.95
C GLY A 259 -23.03 19.58 6.33
N THR A 260 -22.22 18.58 6.70
CA THR A 260 -22.72 17.24 7.06
C THR A 260 -22.39 16.84 8.51
N LYS A 261 -22.89 15.68 8.94
CA LYS A 261 -22.52 15.04 10.20
C LYS A 261 -21.58 13.84 10.01
N ARG A 262 -21.16 13.54 8.77
CA ARG A 262 -20.35 12.38 8.45
C ARG A 262 -18.87 12.74 8.31
N PRO A 263 -17.97 11.80 8.65
CA PRO A 263 -16.56 11.96 8.33
C PRO A 263 -16.33 11.85 6.81
N LEU A 264 -15.23 12.44 6.36
CA LEU A 264 -14.63 12.15 5.07
C LEU A 264 -14.02 10.75 5.14
N LEU A 265 -14.55 9.85 4.31
CA LEU A 265 -13.95 8.56 4.03
C LEU A 265 -13.03 8.71 2.83
N VAL A 266 -11.80 8.21 2.95
CA VAL A 266 -10.78 8.33 1.92
C VAL A 266 -10.37 6.91 1.52
N PRO A 267 -10.40 6.54 0.24
CA PRO A 267 -9.78 5.32 -0.23
C PRO A 267 -8.29 5.33 0.14
N VAL A 268 -7.79 4.23 0.68
CA VAL A 268 -6.36 4.06 0.93
C VAL A 268 -5.60 4.16 -0.39
N SER A 269 -4.49 4.89 -0.38
CA SER A 269 -3.58 4.92 -1.50
C SER A 269 -2.73 3.65 -1.56
N HIS A 270 -2.49 3.20 -2.78
CA HIS A 270 -1.32 2.38 -3.09
C HIS A 270 -0.22 3.33 -3.58
N ALA A 271 0.99 3.18 -3.05
CA ALA A 271 2.13 3.94 -3.49
C ALA A 271 3.32 3.03 -3.70
N GLU A 272 4.08 3.32 -4.73
CA GLU A 272 5.26 2.56 -5.16
C GLU A 272 6.26 3.47 -5.85
N TYR A 273 7.51 3.02 -5.93
CA TYR A 273 8.47 3.60 -6.85
C TYR A 273 8.47 2.81 -8.15
N GLU A 274 8.46 3.48 -9.30
CA GLU A 274 8.52 2.83 -10.62
C GLU A 274 9.78 3.26 -11.36
N TRP A 275 10.59 2.28 -11.80
CA TRP A 275 11.76 2.52 -12.62
C TRP A 275 11.37 2.35 -14.08
N HIS A 276 11.51 3.42 -14.85
CA HIS A 276 11.37 3.41 -16.30
C HIS A 276 12.76 3.47 -16.92
N ILE A 277 13.20 2.35 -17.49
CA ILE A 277 14.51 2.23 -18.12
C ILE A 277 14.34 2.09 -19.62
N ARG A 278 14.96 2.99 -20.39
CA ARG A 278 14.92 2.97 -21.86
C ARG A 278 16.32 3.19 -22.42
N GLY A 279 16.70 2.41 -23.43
CA GLY A 279 18.02 2.56 -24.03
C GLY A 279 18.46 1.40 -24.92
N PRO A 280 19.78 1.31 -25.21
CA PRO A 280 20.32 0.39 -26.21
C PRO A 280 20.13 -1.10 -25.90
N HIS A 281 20.21 -1.48 -24.62
CA HIS A 281 20.29 -2.90 -24.22
C HIS A 281 19.15 -3.32 -23.28
N VAL A 282 18.67 -2.40 -22.46
CA VAL A 282 17.58 -2.64 -21.51
C VAL A 282 16.43 -1.69 -21.76
N ASN A 283 15.25 -2.25 -21.98
CA ASN A 283 13.97 -1.56 -21.96
C ASN A 283 13.06 -2.36 -21.03
N ALA A 284 12.75 -1.77 -19.87
CA ALA A 284 12.06 -2.45 -18.79
C ALA A 284 11.38 -1.45 -17.86
N ASP A 285 10.31 -1.91 -17.22
CA ASP A 285 9.60 -1.22 -16.15
C ASP A 285 9.41 -2.15 -14.96
N VAL A 286 9.85 -1.70 -13.80
CA VAL A 286 9.71 -2.43 -12.54
C VAL A 286 9.24 -1.49 -11.45
N SER A 287 8.40 -1.99 -10.54
CA SER A 287 7.97 -1.24 -9.37
C SER A 287 8.56 -1.81 -8.08
N TYR A 288 8.65 -0.98 -7.04
CA TYR A 288 9.11 -1.35 -5.71
C TYR A 288 8.12 -0.87 -4.65
N TYR A 289 7.67 -1.80 -3.82
CA TYR A 289 6.86 -1.51 -2.64
C TYR A 289 6.88 -2.69 -1.65
N PHE A 290 6.41 -2.45 -0.43
CA PHE A 290 6.12 -3.53 0.52
C PHE A 290 4.74 -4.11 0.26
N GLY A 291 4.68 -5.28 -0.37
CA GLY A 291 3.44 -5.91 -0.79
C GLY A 291 2.67 -6.59 0.33
N VAL A 292 1.37 -6.79 0.07
CA VAL A 292 0.43 -7.59 0.87
C VAL A 292 0.85 -9.06 1.03
N ASP A 293 1.71 -9.55 0.16
CA ASP A 293 2.38 -10.86 0.26
C ASP A 293 3.54 -10.86 1.27
N GLY A 294 3.82 -9.72 1.90
CA GLY A 294 4.86 -9.56 2.90
C GLY A 294 6.26 -9.51 2.33
N LYS A 295 6.42 -9.05 1.08
CA LYS A 295 7.74 -8.87 0.45
C LYS A 295 8.02 -7.40 0.15
N SER A 296 9.24 -6.94 0.39
CA SER A 296 9.71 -5.59 0.01
C SER A 296 10.75 -5.71 -1.11
N GLU A 297 10.28 -5.68 -2.35
CA GLU A 297 11.05 -6.13 -3.52
C GLU A 297 10.68 -5.40 -4.80
N TRP A 298 11.53 -5.52 -5.83
CA TRP A 298 11.19 -5.12 -7.20
C TRP A 298 10.31 -6.16 -7.88
N ARG A 299 9.35 -5.70 -8.68
CA ARG A 299 8.31 -6.51 -9.36
C ARG A 299 8.04 -5.98 -10.76
N THR A 300 7.40 -6.78 -11.61
CA THR A 300 6.92 -6.31 -12.91
C THR A 300 5.65 -5.47 -12.77
N MET A 301 5.39 -4.64 -13.78
CA MET A 301 4.25 -3.72 -13.84
C MET A 301 3.35 -3.99 -15.06
N ASP A 302 3.27 -5.25 -15.50
CA ASP A 302 2.65 -5.65 -16.78
C ASP A 302 1.19 -6.09 -16.67
N THR A 303 0.57 -5.92 -15.49
CA THR A 303 -0.85 -6.15 -15.27
C THR A 303 -1.66 -4.87 -15.46
N LEU A 304 -2.87 -5.01 -16.01
CA LEU A 304 -3.76 -3.88 -16.27
C LEU A 304 -4.31 -3.27 -14.99
N ASP A 305 -4.05 -1.97 -14.80
CA ASP A 305 -4.76 -1.17 -13.81
C ASP A 305 -6.20 -0.90 -14.24
N GLN A 306 -7.13 -1.06 -13.30
CA GLN A 306 -8.53 -0.70 -13.55
C GLN A 306 -8.65 0.83 -13.64
N PRO A 307 -9.30 1.42 -14.66
CA PRO A 307 -9.28 2.87 -14.90
C PRO A 307 -9.69 3.75 -13.71
N TRP A 308 -10.51 3.22 -12.79
CA TRP A 308 -10.96 3.96 -11.61
C TRP A 308 -9.88 4.14 -10.54
N VAL A 309 -8.78 3.37 -10.58
CA VAL A 309 -7.69 3.53 -9.59
C VAL A 309 -6.90 4.81 -9.80
N MET A 310 -6.95 5.36 -11.02
CA MET A 310 -6.22 6.56 -11.46
C MET A 310 -4.70 6.41 -11.26
N LYS A 311 -3.91 7.43 -11.59
CA LYS A 311 -2.47 7.47 -11.33
C LYS A 311 -1.98 8.91 -11.26
N ARG A 312 -1.10 9.20 -10.31
CA ARG A 312 -0.26 10.41 -10.32
C ARG A 312 1.15 10.10 -9.85
N ASP A 313 2.12 10.58 -10.61
CA ASP A 313 3.51 10.64 -10.19
C ASP A 313 3.71 11.90 -9.35
N ALA A 314 3.84 11.73 -8.04
CA ALA A 314 4.02 12.86 -7.11
C ALA A 314 5.41 13.48 -7.25
N HIS A 315 6.42 12.66 -7.55
CA HIS A 315 7.80 13.08 -7.77
C HIS A 315 8.43 12.26 -8.90
N THR A 316 9.40 12.86 -9.59
CA THR A 316 10.19 12.19 -10.63
C THR A 316 11.67 12.42 -10.37
N TYR A 317 12.43 11.34 -10.20
CA TYR A 317 13.85 11.33 -9.89
C TYR A 317 14.65 10.88 -11.11
N ARG A 318 15.78 11.55 -11.35
CA ARG A 318 16.67 11.30 -12.50
C ARG A 318 18.13 11.40 -12.06
N GLY A 319 19.05 10.84 -12.84
CA GLY A 319 20.48 10.93 -12.57
C GLY A 319 20.84 10.42 -11.17
N ALA A 320 21.52 11.25 -10.38
CA ALA A 320 21.94 10.91 -9.02
C ALA A 320 20.77 10.65 -8.06
N ASP A 321 19.62 11.32 -8.24
CA ASP A 321 18.47 11.11 -7.37
C ASP A 321 17.83 9.73 -7.62
N ALA A 322 17.76 9.29 -8.88
CA ALA A 322 17.31 7.94 -9.23
C ALA A 322 18.21 6.87 -8.61
N VAL A 323 19.52 7.11 -8.60
CA VAL A 323 20.52 6.24 -7.97
C VAL A 323 20.31 6.19 -6.44
N GLU A 324 20.07 7.33 -5.79
CA GLU A 324 19.83 7.37 -4.34
C GLU A 324 18.53 6.67 -3.94
N VAL A 325 17.44 6.89 -4.68
CA VAL A 325 16.18 6.15 -4.46
C VAL A 325 16.40 4.64 -4.59
N THR A 326 17.19 4.22 -5.59
CA THR A 326 17.54 2.80 -5.79
C THR A 326 18.35 2.24 -4.62
N ARG A 327 19.33 2.99 -4.10
CA ARG A 327 20.13 2.59 -2.94
C ARG A 327 19.26 2.41 -1.69
N LEU A 328 18.32 3.34 -1.47
CA LEU A 328 17.41 3.29 -0.33
C LEU A 328 16.40 2.15 -0.44
N ALA A 329 15.85 1.87 -1.63
CA ALA A 329 15.01 0.70 -1.88
C ALA A 329 15.78 -0.61 -1.63
N SER A 330 17.04 -0.69 -2.07
CA SER A 330 17.92 -1.83 -1.77
C SER A 330 18.13 -2.03 -0.28
N ALA A 331 18.37 -0.95 0.47
CA ALA A 331 18.54 -1.01 1.92
C ALA A 331 17.23 -1.40 2.64
N LEU A 332 16.08 -0.92 2.17
CA LEU A 332 14.78 -1.36 2.68
C LEU A 332 14.59 -2.87 2.48
N THR A 333 14.91 -3.42 1.31
CA THR A 333 14.80 -4.87 1.07
C THR A 333 15.58 -5.67 2.10
N VAL A 334 16.83 -5.27 2.38
CA VAL A 334 17.67 -5.93 3.38
C VAL A 334 17.09 -5.80 4.79
N ALA A 335 16.64 -4.60 5.17
CA ALA A 335 16.02 -4.38 6.48
C ALA A 335 14.76 -5.22 6.68
N TYR A 336 13.91 -5.33 5.66
CA TYR A 336 12.73 -6.21 5.71
C TYR A 336 13.12 -7.68 5.85
N MET A 337 14.20 -8.13 5.20
CA MET A 337 14.70 -9.50 5.39
C MET A 337 15.14 -9.77 6.84
N HIS A 338 15.82 -8.82 7.48
CA HIS A 338 16.15 -8.94 8.91
C HIS A 338 14.89 -8.93 9.79
N LEU A 339 13.89 -8.10 9.47
CA LEU A 339 12.61 -8.07 10.18
C LEU A 339 11.83 -9.38 10.07
N HIS A 340 11.82 -10.02 8.89
CA HIS A 340 11.19 -11.33 8.73
C HIS A 340 11.93 -12.42 9.52
N ALA A 341 13.27 -12.35 9.58
CA ALA A 341 14.06 -13.27 10.39
C ALA A 341 13.77 -13.11 11.90
N SER A 342 13.69 -11.86 12.39
CA SER A 342 13.43 -11.58 13.81
C SER A 342 11.95 -11.75 14.21
N HIS A 343 11.03 -11.67 13.24
CA HIS A 343 9.59 -11.64 13.50
C HIS A 343 8.79 -12.56 12.57
N ALA A 344 9.30 -13.77 12.29
CA ALA A 344 8.67 -14.76 11.42
C ALA A 344 7.24 -15.16 11.82
N ALA A 345 6.87 -14.96 13.09
CA ALA A 345 5.53 -15.22 13.60
C ALA A 345 4.49 -14.17 13.19
N LEU A 346 4.91 -13.02 12.63
CA LEU A 346 3.98 -11.99 12.20
C LEU A 346 3.07 -12.53 11.08
N PRO A 347 1.76 -12.28 11.16
CA PRO A 347 0.84 -12.71 10.12
C PRO A 347 1.11 -11.91 8.84
N PHE A 348 0.81 -12.51 7.69
CA PHE A 348 0.89 -11.83 6.38
C PHE A 348 2.28 -11.26 6.06
N GLY A 349 3.33 -11.97 6.49
CA GLY A 349 4.71 -11.49 6.40
C GLY A 349 4.94 -10.14 7.08
N GLY A 350 4.11 -9.76 8.06
CA GLY A 350 4.21 -8.47 8.74
C GLY A 350 3.50 -7.31 8.05
N TYR A 351 2.69 -7.53 7.01
CA TYR A 351 1.84 -6.47 6.46
C TYR A 351 0.95 -5.84 7.56
N TYR A 352 0.76 -4.52 7.50
CA TYR A 352 0.32 -3.62 8.58
C TYR A 352 1.29 -3.47 9.75
N ALA A 353 1.85 -4.55 10.29
CA ALA A 353 2.72 -4.51 11.47
C ALA A 353 4.05 -3.79 11.18
N LEU A 354 4.73 -4.23 10.12
CA LEU A 354 5.95 -3.65 9.56
C LEU A 354 5.67 -2.50 8.59
N GLY A 355 4.40 -2.26 8.25
CA GLY A 355 3.98 -1.19 7.34
C GLY A 355 3.02 -1.70 6.27
N VAL A 356 2.64 -0.81 5.36
CA VAL A 356 1.96 -1.13 4.09
C VAL A 356 2.81 -0.63 2.92
N CYS A 357 2.32 -0.81 1.69
CA CYS A 357 3.04 -0.48 0.44
C CYS A 357 3.69 0.91 0.46
N GLN A 358 3.03 1.90 1.06
CA GLN A 358 3.48 3.28 1.08
C GLN A 358 4.37 3.69 2.28
N ASP A 359 4.57 2.86 3.30
CA ASP A 359 5.40 3.24 4.46
C ASP A 359 6.87 3.43 4.03
N GLY A 360 7.42 2.48 3.27
CA GLY A 360 8.77 2.60 2.70
C GLY A 360 8.88 3.75 1.70
N VAL A 361 7.84 3.98 0.89
CA VAL A 361 7.76 5.12 -0.05
C VAL A 361 7.80 6.44 0.70
N SER A 362 7.01 6.58 1.77
CA SER A 362 6.99 7.75 2.66
C SER A 362 8.35 8.03 3.28
N ALA A 363 9.07 6.98 3.68
CA ALA A 363 10.37 7.08 4.33
C ALA A 363 11.42 7.64 3.37
N ILE A 364 11.43 7.15 2.12
CA ILE A 364 12.28 7.67 1.05
C ILE A 364 11.81 9.08 0.65
N GLU A 365 10.52 9.34 0.48
CA GLU A 365 9.98 10.66 0.14
C GLU A 365 10.46 11.71 1.15
N LYS A 366 10.40 11.38 2.46
CA LYS A 366 10.88 12.25 3.53
C LYS A 366 12.36 12.56 3.40
N LYS A 367 13.17 11.57 3.06
CA LYS A 367 14.61 11.74 2.85
C LYS A 367 14.90 12.63 1.65
N MET A 368 14.19 12.42 0.54
CA MET A 368 14.43 13.11 -0.73
C MET A 368 13.87 14.54 -0.75
N THR A 369 12.74 14.79 -0.09
CA THR A 369 11.98 16.04 -0.22
C THR A 369 11.86 16.84 1.08
N GLY A 370 12.18 16.22 2.23
CA GLY A 370 11.92 16.79 3.54
C GLY A 370 10.45 16.74 3.98
N LYS A 371 9.54 16.16 3.20
CA LYS A 371 8.11 16.04 3.50
C LYS A 371 7.62 14.59 3.44
N VAL A 372 6.55 14.30 4.18
CA VAL A 372 5.76 13.07 4.01
C VAL A 372 4.38 13.51 3.60
N THR A 373 3.91 13.03 2.45
CA THR A 373 2.59 13.38 1.92
C THR A 373 1.68 12.17 1.72
N LEU A 374 2.13 10.96 2.06
CA LEU A 374 1.36 9.73 1.99
C LEU A 374 0.60 9.43 3.30
N PHE A 375 -0.59 8.82 3.18
CA PHE A 375 -1.48 8.42 4.28
C PHE A 375 -2.34 7.22 3.86
N PRO A 376 -2.61 6.23 4.73
CA PRO A 376 -2.07 6.03 6.08
C PRO A 376 -0.72 5.30 6.15
N ASN A 377 0.14 5.70 7.09
CA ASN A 377 1.37 4.97 7.43
C ASN A 377 1.15 4.15 8.69
N THR A 378 1.42 2.84 8.60
CA THR A 378 1.03 1.90 9.64
C THR A 378 2.18 1.29 10.40
N ALA A 379 3.43 1.37 9.96
CA ALA A 379 4.56 0.64 10.56
C ALA A 379 4.66 0.84 12.10
N ASP A 380 4.85 -0.24 12.87
CA ASP A 380 5.15 -0.14 14.29
C ASP A 380 6.64 0.20 14.44
N ALA A 381 6.91 1.38 14.97
CA ALA A 381 8.27 1.84 15.23
C ALA A 381 9.08 0.86 16.08
N SER A 382 8.43 0.06 16.93
CA SER A 382 9.10 -0.86 17.84
C SER A 382 9.78 -2.05 17.17
N PHE A 383 9.44 -2.37 15.91
CA PHE A 383 10.13 -3.41 15.14
C PHE A 383 11.42 -2.91 14.47
N PHE A 384 11.53 -1.61 14.18
CA PHE A 384 12.64 -1.02 13.44
C PHE A 384 13.79 -0.63 14.37
N THR A 385 14.46 -1.63 14.94
CA THR A 385 15.49 -1.43 15.96
C THR A 385 16.82 -2.16 15.69
N ASP A 386 16.92 -2.93 14.61
CA ASP A 386 18.16 -3.67 14.28
C ASP A 386 19.30 -2.72 13.94
N ALA A 387 20.41 -2.77 14.68
CA ALA A 387 21.53 -1.86 14.50
C ALA A 387 22.19 -1.95 13.12
N ARG A 388 22.05 -3.08 12.41
CA ARG A 388 22.55 -3.26 11.04
C ARG A 388 21.84 -2.33 10.05
N ASP A 389 20.58 -2.00 10.33
CA ASP A 389 19.69 -1.22 9.47
C ASP A 389 19.46 0.20 9.98
N ALA A 390 20.44 0.78 10.69
CA ALA A 390 20.28 2.04 11.40
C ALA A 390 19.74 3.20 10.54
N GLU A 391 20.14 3.29 9.27
CA GLU A 391 19.59 4.30 8.35
C GLU A 391 18.10 4.07 8.09
N ILE A 392 17.70 2.84 7.74
CA ILE A 392 16.30 2.51 7.48
C ILE A 392 15.46 2.68 8.74
N ASN A 393 15.96 2.25 9.90
CA ASN A 393 15.28 2.46 11.17
C ASN A 393 15.02 3.94 11.41
N ALA A 394 16.02 4.81 11.21
CA ALA A 394 15.85 6.24 11.38
C ALA A 394 14.80 6.82 10.42
N LEU A 395 14.80 6.38 9.15
CA LEU A 395 13.81 6.83 8.16
C LEU A 395 12.39 6.37 8.53
N MET A 396 12.23 5.10 8.90
CA MET A 396 10.94 4.54 9.30
C MET A 396 10.43 5.16 10.61
N LEU A 397 11.30 5.52 11.54
CA LEU A 397 10.93 6.26 12.76
C LEU A 397 10.50 7.71 12.47
N ALA A 398 11.03 8.33 11.40
CA ALA A 398 10.78 9.73 11.07
C ALA A 398 9.41 9.99 10.40
N ILE A 399 8.75 8.96 9.86
CA ILE A 399 7.42 9.12 9.23
C ILE A 399 6.29 9.02 10.27
N PRO A 400 5.19 9.80 10.12
CA PRO A 400 4.05 9.73 11.04
C PRO A 400 3.43 8.34 11.14
N LYS A 401 2.88 7.98 12.31
CA LYS A 401 2.15 6.71 12.53
C LYS A 401 0.67 6.97 12.74
N ASP A 402 -0.16 6.49 11.82
CA ASP A 402 -1.61 6.73 11.86
C ASP A 402 -2.37 5.70 12.72
N ARG A 403 -1.69 4.62 13.11
CA ARG A 403 -2.29 3.50 13.87
C ARG A 403 -2.66 3.85 15.32
N ASP A 404 -2.04 4.88 15.88
CA ASP A 404 -2.25 5.29 17.27
C ASP A 404 -3.49 6.18 17.47
N GLY A 405 -4.19 6.47 16.37
CA GLY A 405 -5.45 7.21 16.39
C GLY A 405 -5.29 8.73 16.38
N LYS A 406 -4.05 9.26 16.25
CA LYS A 406 -3.85 10.68 15.95
C LYS A 406 -4.56 11.01 14.64
N ALA A 407 -5.27 12.13 14.60
CA ALA A 407 -5.90 12.58 13.36
C ALA A 407 -4.80 12.91 12.33
N PRO A 408 -4.89 12.37 11.10
CA PRO A 408 -3.90 12.64 10.06
C PRO A 408 -3.93 14.11 9.63
N GLU A 409 -2.76 14.65 9.28
CA GLU A 409 -2.67 16.01 8.74
C GLU A 409 -3.35 16.07 7.35
N PRO A 410 -4.13 17.13 7.04
CA PRO A 410 -4.87 17.19 5.77
C PRO A 410 -3.94 17.16 4.55
N GLU A 411 -2.76 17.78 4.62
CA GLU A 411 -1.74 17.75 3.56
C GLU A 411 -1.36 16.31 3.17
N ARG A 412 -1.34 15.36 4.12
CA ARG A 412 -1.07 13.95 3.81
C ARG A 412 -2.25 13.23 3.17
N ILE A 413 -3.49 13.63 3.48
CA ILE A 413 -4.67 13.04 2.85
C ILE A 413 -4.75 13.48 1.39
N PHE A 414 -4.60 14.77 1.11
CA PHE A 414 -4.63 15.28 -0.26
C PHE A 414 -3.37 14.90 -1.02
N GLY A 415 -2.23 14.89 -0.32
CA GLY A 415 -0.98 14.37 -0.83
C GLY A 415 -1.10 12.92 -1.27
N SER A 416 -1.82 12.05 -0.57
CA SER A 416 -1.89 10.64 -0.95
C SER A 416 -2.78 10.34 -2.16
N LEU A 417 -3.55 11.32 -2.66
CA LEU A 417 -4.48 11.09 -3.77
C LEU A 417 -3.74 10.83 -5.10
N PRO A 418 -4.35 10.04 -6.01
CA PRO A 418 -3.81 9.76 -7.33
C PRO A 418 -4.09 10.88 -8.35
N THR A 419 -4.48 12.07 -7.89
CA THR A 419 -4.69 13.26 -8.72
C THR A 419 -4.74 14.50 -7.81
N GLU A 420 -4.37 15.66 -8.35
CA GLU A 420 -4.62 16.97 -7.74
C GLU A 420 -5.95 17.57 -8.18
N ASP A 421 -6.51 17.09 -9.28
CA ASP A 421 -7.86 17.43 -9.73
C ASP A 421 -8.88 16.66 -8.89
N LEU A 422 -9.25 17.25 -7.75
CA LEU A 422 -10.21 16.67 -6.81
C LEU A 422 -11.61 16.50 -7.44
N GLU A 423 -11.99 17.38 -8.37
CA GLU A 423 -13.26 17.27 -9.08
C GLU A 423 -13.26 16.07 -10.02
N GLY A 424 -12.13 15.82 -10.68
CA GLY A 424 -11.92 14.70 -11.61
C GLY A 424 -11.90 13.30 -10.99
N ILE A 425 -12.08 13.16 -9.67
CA ILE A 425 -12.14 11.85 -9.02
C ILE A 425 -13.35 11.05 -9.51
N SER A 426 -13.08 9.85 -10.02
CA SER A 426 -14.07 8.97 -10.66
C SER A 426 -14.91 8.14 -9.68
N ILE A 427 -14.64 8.27 -8.37
CA ILE A 427 -15.40 7.59 -7.32
C ILE A 427 -16.64 8.44 -6.99
N PRO A 428 -17.88 7.91 -7.13
CA PRO A 428 -19.10 8.67 -6.91
C PRO A 428 -19.14 9.39 -5.55
N GLY A 429 -19.46 10.69 -5.58
CA GLY A 429 -19.59 11.54 -4.39
C GLY A 429 -18.27 11.96 -3.73
N LEU A 430 -17.19 11.21 -3.89
CA LEU A 430 -15.92 11.47 -3.22
C LEU A 430 -15.28 12.79 -3.67
N GLY A 431 -15.31 13.12 -4.96
CA GLY A 431 -14.74 14.38 -5.47
C GLY A 431 -15.37 15.62 -4.83
N ALA A 432 -16.70 15.66 -4.73
CA ALA A 432 -17.41 16.77 -4.07
C ALA A 432 -17.06 16.89 -2.58
N ASP A 433 -16.92 15.76 -1.89
CA ASP A 433 -16.47 15.75 -0.49
C ASP A 433 -15.06 16.28 -0.33
N LEU A 434 -14.14 15.86 -1.19
CA LEU A 434 -12.75 16.30 -1.17
C LEU A 434 -12.62 17.78 -1.47
N VAL A 435 -13.36 18.31 -2.45
CA VAL A 435 -13.39 19.76 -2.77
C VAL A 435 -13.91 20.56 -1.57
N ALA A 436 -15.02 20.12 -0.96
CA ALA A 436 -15.59 20.80 0.21
C ALA A 436 -14.60 20.81 1.38
N VAL A 437 -13.98 19.66 1.67
CA VAL A 437 -13.00 19.51 2.74
C VAL A 437 -11.72 20.32 2.45
N HIS A 438 -11.22 20.31 1.21
CA HIS A 438 -10.04 21.07 0.81
C HIS A 438 -10.29 22.58 0.95
N THR A 439 -11.47 23.06 0.52
CA THR A 439 -11.88 24.45 0.71
C THR A 439 -11.89 24.84 2.19
N ALA A 440 -12.51 24.02 3.04
CA ALA A 440 -12.54 24.25 4.49
C ALA A 440 -11.15 24.17 5.15
N TRP A 441 -10.21 23.42 4.57
CA TRP A 441 -8.83 23.41 5.02
C TRP A 441 -8.12 24.70 4.66
N MET A 442 -8.24 25.16 3.41
CA MET A 442 -7.60 26.37 2.92
C MET A 442 -8.12 27.65 3.59
N ASP A 443 -9.38 27.68 3.99
CA ASP A 443 -9.98 28.83 4.71
C ASP A 443 -9.87 28.75 6.24
N GLY A 444 -9.31 27.65 6.78
CA GLY A 444 -9.14 27.43 8.22
C GLY A 444 -10.42 27.03 8.98
N SER A 445 -11.52 26.73 8.30
CA SER A 445 -12.80 26.33 8.90
C SER A 445 -12.95 24.81 9.13
N LEU A 446 -11.95 24.02 8.73
CA LEU A 446 -11.92 22.57 8.80
C LEU A 446 -12.25 22.04 10.20
N LYS A 447 -13.26 21.16 10.29
CA LYS A 447 -13.66 20.51 11.54
C LYS A 447 -13.23 19.05 11.56
N ARG A 448 -12.80 18.58 12.73
CA ARG A 448 -12.51 17.16 12.98
C ARG A 448 -13.71 16.46 13.62
N THR A 449 -13.80 15.16 13.44
CA THR A 449 -14.78 14.32 14.17
C THR A 449 -14.52 14.41 15.67
N ARG A 450 -15.58 14.51 16.48
CA ARG A 450 -15.43 14.47 17.93
C ARG A 450 -14.96 13.08 18.36
N THR A 451 -13.91 13.04 19.19
CA THR A 451 -13.50 11.80 19.85
C THR A 451 -14.37 11.58 21.08
N TRP A 452 -14.56 10.33 21.49
CA TRP A 452 -15.22 10.03 22.76
C TRP A 452 -14.52 10.74 23.94
N LYS A 453 -13.19 10.91 23.87
CA LYS A 453 -12.39 11.63 24.87
C LYS A 453 -12.75 13.12 24.93
N SER A 454 -12.90 13.79 23.79
CA SER A 454 -13.35 15.19 23.76
C SER A 454 -14.75 15.33 24.33
N THR A 455 -15.66 14.41 23.98
CA THR A 455 -17.02 14.41 24.53
C THR A 455 -17.03 14.16 26.04
N ALA A 456 -16.24 13.20 26.52
CA ALA A 456 -16.12 12.90 27.95
C ALA A 456 -15.51 14.07 28.74
N ALA A 457 -14.48 14.72 28.19
CA ALA A 457 -13.86 15.90 28.81
C ALA A 457 -14.84 17.08 28.89
N GLU A 458 -15.60 17.36 27.83
CA GLU A 458 -16.66 18.37 27.84
C GLU A 458 -17.72 18.05 28.91
N VAL A 459 -18.23 16.80 28.94
CA VAL A 459 -19.22 16.37 29.93
C VAL A 459 -18.69 16.52 31.36
N LEU A 460 -17.41 16.19 31.60
CA LEU A 460 -16.78 16.33 32.90
C LEU A 460 -16.62 17.81 33.29
N LEU A 461 -16.20 18.68 32.37
CA LEU A 461 -16.14 20.13 32.58
C LEU A 461 -17.52 20.74 32.87
N PHE A 462 -18.55 20.35 32.13
CA PHE A 462 -19.93 20.78 32.39
C PHE A 462 -20.41 20.30 33.76
N SER A 463 -20.09 19.05 34.13
CA SER A 463 -20.45 18.49 35.43
C SER A 463 -19.76 19.21 36.58
N MET A 464 -18.46 19.53 36.45
CA MET A 464 -17.72 20.33 37.42
C MET A 464 -18.28 21.75 37.54
N GLY A 465 -18.59 22.40 36.41
CA GLY A 465 -19.21 23.72 36.39
C GLY A 465 -20.57 23.74 37.09
N ALA A 466 -21.42 22.74 36.82
CA ALA A 466 -22.71 22.57 37.48
C ALA A 466 -22.55 22.35 39.01
N LEU A 467 -21.59 21.53 39.43
CA LEU A 467 -21.31 21.31 40.86
C LEU A 467 -20.83 22.58 41.56
N LEU A 468 -19.96 23.37 40.92
CA LEU A 468 -19.50 24.66 41.46
C LEU A 468 -20.65 25.67 41.59
N LEU A 469 -21.53 25.76 40.59
CA LEU A 469 -22.74 26.58 40.63
C LEU A 469 -23.68 26.17 41.77
N VAL A 470 -23.95 24.87 41.94
CA VAL A 470 -24.75 24.35 43.05
C VAL A 470 -24.10 24.70 44.40
N GLY A 471 -22.77 24.55 44.50
CA GLY A 471 -22.01 24.94 45.69
C GLY A 471 -22.11 26.44 46.01
N ALA A 472 -21.98 27.30 45.00
CA ALA A 472 -22.09 28.75 45.13
C ALA A 472 -23.50 29.17 45.55
N VAL A 473 -24.55 28.62 44.93
CA VAL A 473 -25.96 28.88 45.30
C VAL A 473 -26.24 28.44 46.73
N ARG A 474 -25.73 27.27 47.16
CA ARG A 474 -25.86 26.80 48.55
C ARG A 474 -25.14 27.72 49.53
N ARG A 475 -23.95 28.23 49.18
CA ARG A 475 -23.19 29.18 50.01
C ARG A 475 -23.90 30.52 50.12
N ALA A 476 -24.39 31.07 49.00
CA ALA A 476 -25.15 32.31 48.99
C ALA A 476 -26.42 32.21 49.86
N ARG A 477 -27.17 31.11 49.75
CA ARG A 477 -28.36 30.86 50.60
C ARG A 477 -28.03 30.74 52.09
N ARG A 478 -26.83 30.28 52.45
CA ARG A 478 -26.36 30.22 53.85
C ARG A 478 -25.95 31.59 54.39
N MET A 479 -25.58 32.54 53.54
CA MET A 479 -25.22 33.90 53.97
C MET A 479 -26.42 34.84 54.12
N THR A 480 -27.54 34.52 53.46
CA THR A 480 -28.79 35.30 53.54
C THR A 480 -29.75 34.80 54.63
N ARG A 481 -29.39 33.74 55.35
CA ARG A 481 -30.09 33.23 56.54
C ARG A 481 -29.21 33.51 57.74
#